data_AF-A0AA39JRY5-F1
#
_entry.id   AF-A0AA39JRY5-F1
#
_cell.length_a   1.000
_cell.length_b   1.000
_cell.length_c   1.000
_cell.angle_alpha   90.00
_cell.angle_beta   90.00
_cell.angle_gamma   90.00
#
_symmetry.space_group_name_H-M   'P 1'
#
loop_
_entity.id
_entity.type
_entity.pdbx_description
1 polymer ?
#
loop_
_entity_poly.entity_id
_entity_poly.type
_entity_poly.pdbx_seq_one_letter_code
_entity_poly.pdbx_strand_id
1 'polypeptide(L)'
;MWNSPWNLVKVLYLISRYSPILDVAIALQEHIQPQADPKTCLINNDISTMSTGVGIAISELILIVRTCALYGNCKKVIYGLGTVWTIWVSANIWVVITFMKSSVFEYQPSSVLPGCYLASDSPIIFVCFASLLLLEVLLLILHVWKALRLRVQSLAGSVKSSNFLYSSRVQE
;
A
#
# COMPACT_ATOMS: atom_id res chain seq x y z
N MET A 1 -21.00 -0.79 10.86
CA MET A 1 -19.93 -1.52 10.12
C MET A 1 -20.38 -2.88 9.56
N TRP A 2 -21.44 -3.53 10.07
CA TRP A 2 -21.87 -4.85 9.55
C TRP A 2 -23.06 -4.84 8.55
N ASN A 3 -23.85 -3.77 8.44
CA ASN A 3 -25.10 -3.78 7.65
C ASN A 3 -25.09 -2.94 6.36
N SER A 4 -23.92 -2.66 5.77
CA SER A 4 -23.81 -1.87 4.53
C SER A 4 -23.71 -2.80 3.30
N PRO A 5 -24.37 -2.47 2.17
CA PRO A 5 -24.28 -3.24 0.93
C PRO A 5 -22.81 -3.48 0.54
N TRP A 6 -22.54 -4.61 -0.09
CA TRP A 6 -21.22 -5.03 -0.56
C TRP A 6 -20.59 -3.93 -1.41
N ASN A 7 -19.78 -3.09 -0.77
CA ASN A 7 -19.05 -2.02 -1.41
C ASN A 7 -17.67 -2.57 -1.83
N LEU A 8 -17.20 -2.16 -3.00
CA LEU A 8 -15.87 -2.49 -3.56
C LEU A 8 -14.77 -2.35 -2.49
N VAL A 9 -14.87 -1.33 -1.64
CA VAL A 9 -13.97 -1.05 -0.50
C VAL A 9 -13.88 -2.23 0.49
N LYS A 10 -14.97 -2.95 0.72
CA LYS A 10 -15.03 -4.08 1.66
C LYS A 10 -14.30 -5.31 1.09
N VAL A 11 -14.43 -5.54 -0.22
CA VAL A 11 -13.72 -6.63 -0.93
C VAL A 11 -12.22 -6.35 -0.97
N LEU A 12 -11.83 -5.11 -1.32
CA LEU A 12 -10.42 -4.71 -1.31
C LEU A 12 -9.82 -4.83 0.09
N TYR A 13 -10.56 -4.46 1.14
CA TYR A 13 -10.12 -4.62 2.52
C TYR A 13 -9.88 -6.09 2.90
N LEU A 14 -10.78 -6.99 2.49
CA LEU A 14 -10.59 -8.43 2.68
C LEU A 14 -9.33 -8.90 1.95
N ILE A 15 -9.18 -8.59 0.67
CA ILE A 15 -8.02 -9.04 -0.12
C ILE A 15 -6.71 -8.56 0.53
N SER A 16 -6.60 -7.27 0.86
CA SER A 16 -5.40 -6.71 1.51
C SER A 16 -5.10 -7.39 2.86
N ARG A 17 -6.14 -7.81 3.60
CA ARG A 17 -5.97 -8.46 4.91
C ARG A 17 -5.60 -9.95 4.82
N TYR A 18 -6.05 -10.66 3.80
CA TYR A 18 -5.79 -12.09 3.63
C TYR A 18 -4.61 -12.40 2.70
N SER A 19 -4.17 -11.45 1.86
CA SER A 19 -2.97 -11.58 1.01
C SER A 19 -1.72 -11.99 1.78
N PRO A 20 -1.31 -11.30 2.87
CA PRO A 20 -0.09 -11.66 3.61
C PRO A 20 -0.19 -13.02 4.31
N ILE A 21 -1.39 -13.50 4.63
CA ILE A 21 -1.60 -14.81 5.24
C ILE A 21 -1.33 -15.92 4.21
N LEU A 22 -1.77 -15.73 2.97
CA LEU A 22 -1.49 -16.64 1.86
C LEU A 22 0.00 -16.61 1.51
N ASP A 23 0.60 -15.42 1.47
CA ASP A 23 2.02 -15.22 1.18
C ASP A 23 2.92 -16.00 2.15
N VAL A 24 2.65 -15.86 3.45
CA VAL A 24 3.39 -16.55 4.51
C VAL A 24 3.20 -18.07 4.43
N ALA A 25 1.99 -18.55 4.12
CA ALA A 25 1.73 -19.99 3.97
C ALA A 25 2.55 -20.59 2.81
N ILE A 26 2.62 -19.87 1.70
CA ILE A 26 3.40 -20.25 0.53
C ILE A 26 4.90 -20.22 0.83
N ALA A 27 5.39 -19.15 1.48
CA ALA A 27 6.80 -19.03 1.86
C ALA A 27 7.27 -20.12 2.83
N LEU A 28 6.41 -20.50 3.80
CA LEU A 28 6.64 -21.62 4.69
C LEU A 28 6.77 -22.94 3.93
N GLN A 29 5.92 -23.15 2.92
CA GLN A 29 5.93 -24.37 2.13
C GLN A 29 7.21 -24.51 1.30
N GLU A 30 7.75 -23.39 0.81
CA GLU A 30 9.04 -23.36 0.12
C GLU A 30 10.23 -23.59 1.04
N HIS A 31 10.23 -23.01 2.26
CA HIS A 31 11.32 -23.21 3.23
C HIS A 31 11.41 -24.64 3.77
N ILE A 32 10.32 -25.41 3.72
CA ILE A 32 10.27 -26.79 4.21
C ILE A 32 10.72 -27.79 3.12
N GLN A 33 10.78 -27.39 1.83
CA GLN A 33 11.16 -28.28 0.74
C GLN A 33 12.69 -28.32 0.53
N PRO A 34 13.36 -29.47 0.77
CA PRO A 34 14.83 -29.59 0.76
C PRO A 34 15.48 -29.64 -0.65
N GLN A 35 14.69 -29.54 -1.73
CA GLN A 35 15.12 -29.65 -3.12
C GLN A 35 14.20 -28.79 -4.03
N ALA A 36 14.07 -27.50 -3.73
CA ALA A 36 13.25 -26.61 -4.56
C ALA A 36 13.96 -26.37 -5.91
N ASP A 37 13.26 -26.66 -7.00
CA ASP A 37 13.74 -26.35 -8.35
C ASP A 37 13.92 -24.83 -8.48
N PRO A 38 15.04 -24.34 -9.05
CA PRO A 38 15.32 -22.91 -9.17
C PRO A 38 14.22 -22.15 -9.95
N LYS A 39 13.45 -22.82 -10.83
CA LYS A 39 12.32 -22.19 -11.52
C LYS A 39 11.13 -21.96 -10.58
N THR A 40 10.86 -22.88 -9.67
CA THR A 40 9.78 -22.76 -8.68
C THR A 40 10.07 -21.59 -7.73
N CYS A 41 11.32 -21.49 -7.25
CA CYS A 41 11.81 -20.38 -6.44
C CYS A 41 11.60 -19.00 -7.10
N LEU A 42 11.91 -18.89 -8.39
CA LEU A 42 11.74 -17.65 -9.14
C LEU A 42 10.26 -17.27 -9.24
N ILE A 43 9.40 -18.23 -9.58
CA ILE A 43 7.95 -18.03 -9.67
C ILE A 43 7.38 -17.60 -8.33
N ASN A 44 7.84 -18.20 -7.24
CA ASN A 44 7.30 -17.91 -5.93
C ASN A 44 7.71 -16.53 -5.40
N ASN A 45 8.98 -16.15 -5.64
CA ASN A 45 9.45 -14.80 -5.39
C ASN A 45 8.69 -13.76 -6.23
N ASP A 46 8.35 -14.08 -7.49
CA ASP A 46 7.51 -13.24 -8.35
C ASP A 46 6.11 -13.05 -7.77
N ILE A 47 5.46 -14.16 -7.37
CA ILE A 47 4.14 -14.13 -6.76
C ILE A 47 4.15 -13.30 -5.47
N SER A 48 5.14 -13.46 -4.60
CA SER A 48 5.23 -12.70 -3.36
C SER A 48 5.47 -11.20 -3.60
N THR A 49 6.31 -10.87 -4.59
CA THR A 49 6.56 -9.48 -5.00
C THR A 49 5.28 -8.85 -5.56
N MET A 50 4.55 -9.56 -6.43
CA MET A 50 3.27 -9.11 -6.98
C MET A 50 2.18 -8.97 -5.90
N SER A 51 2.08 -9.93 -4.99
CA SER A 51 1.15 -9.92 -3.85
C SER A 51 1.37 -8.68 -2.97
N THR A 52 2.63 -8.40 -2.64
CA THR A 52 3.01 -7.20 -1.88
C THR A 52 2.66 -5.92 -2.63
N GLY A 53 2.98 -5.84 -3.93
CA GLY A 53 2.63 -4.71 -4.77
C GLY A 53 1.12 -4.43 -4.84
N VAL A 54 0.30 -5.49 -4.94
CA VAL A 54 -1.16 -5.39 -4.89
C VAL A 54 -1.64 -4.89 -3.53
N GLY A 55 -1.04 -5.36 -2.43
CA GLY A 55 -1.36 -4.89 -1.08
C GLY A 55 -1.10 -3.39 -0.89
N ILE A 56 0.02 -2.88 -1.41
CA ILE A 56 0.37 -1.46 -1.40
C ILE A 56 -0.66 -0.67 -2.23
N ALA A 57 -0.91 -1.09 -3.47
CA ALA A 57 -1.88 -0.45 -4.37
C ALA A 57 -3.28 -0.33 -3.74
N ILE A 58 -3.74 -1.37 -3.05
CA ILE A 58 -5.03 -1.36 -2.34
C ILE A 58 -4.99 -0.33 -1.19
N SER A 59 -3.91 -0.28 -0.43
CA SER A 59 -3.74 0.64 0.71
C SER A 59 -3.79 2.10 0.25
N GLU A 60 -3.13 2.41 -0.87
CA GLU A 60 -3.16 3.74 -1.50
C GLU A 60 -4.56 4.11 -1.99
N LEU A 61 -5.28 3.16 -2.62
CA LEU A 61 -6.64 3.40 -3.08
C LEU A 61 -7.58 3.73 -1.90
N ILE A 62 -7.43 3.05 -0.77
CA ILE A 62 -8.20 3.34 0.45
C ILE A 62 -7.90 4.76 0.96
N LEU A 63 -6.64 5.19 0.95
CA LEU A 63 -6.25 6.56 1.32
C LEU A 63 -6.88 7.60 0.38
N ILE A 64 -6.89 7.35 -0.92
CA ILE A 64 -7.53 8.23 -1.91
C ILE A 64 -9.04 8.34 -1.65
N VAL A 65 -9.74 7.21 -1.50
CA VAL A 65 -11.19 7.19 -1.23
C VAL A 65 -11.54 7.93 0.05
N ARG A 66 -10.75 7.75 1.12
CA ARG A 66 -10.92 8.51 2.37
C ARG A 66 -10.72 10.01 2.16
N THR A 67 -9.70 10.39 1.39
CA THR A 67 -9.44 11.80 1.05
C THR A 67 -10.59 12.39 0.24
N CYS A 68 -11.20 11.61 -0.65
CA CYS A 68 -12.39 12.02 -1.40
C CYS A 68 -13.62 12.22 -0.53
N ALA A 69 -13.86 11.37 0.47
CA ALA A 69 -14.96 11.61 1.42
C ALA A 69 -14.75 12.90 2.23
N LEU A 70 -13.49 13.28 2.43
CA LEU A 70 -13.10 14.44 3.22
C LEU A 70 -13.12 15.75 2.40
N TYR A 71 -12.89 15.67 1.09
CA TYR A 71 -13.06 16.78 0.16
C TYR A 71 -14.47 16.71 -0.43
N GLY A 72 -15.31 17.73 -0.23
CA GLY A 72 -16.65 17.77 -0.86
C GLY A 72 -16.69 17.67 -2.39
N ASN A 73 -15.52 17.61 -3.07
CA ASN A 73 -15.40 17.43 -4.51
C ASN A 73 -14.47 16.24 -4.86
N CYS A 74 -15.03 15.02 -4.84
CA CYS A 74 -14.30 13.77 -5.08
C CYS A 74 -13.58 13.73 -6.43
N LYS A 75 -14.19 14.27 -7.50
CA LYS A 75 -13.69 14.11 -8.88
C LYS A 75 -12.30 14.72 -9.06
N LYS A 76 -12.08 15.95 -8.58
CA LYS A 76 -10.78 16.63 -8.73
C LYS A 76 -9.66 15.93 -7.96
N VAL A 77 -9.98 15.41 -6.76
CA VAL A 77 -9.02 14.70 -5.90
C VAL A 77 -8.64 13.35 -6.51
N ILE A 78 -9.62 12.59 -7.04
CA ILE A 78 -9.36 11.31 -7.71
C ILE A 78 -8.49 11.53 -8.95
N TYR A 79 -8.80 12.51 -9.79
CA TYR A 79 -7.99 12.79 -10.99
C TYR A 79 -6.58 13.26 -10.64
N GLY A 80 -6.42 14.11 -9.61
CA GLY A 80 -5.10 14.61 -9.20
C GLY A 80 -4.22 13.53 -8.55
N LEU A 81 -4.71 12.87 -7.50
CA LEU A 81 -3.94 11.82 -6.82
C LEU A 81 -3.83 10.56 -7.69
N GLY A 82 -4.88 10.21 -8.43
CA GLY A 82 -4.88 9.03 -9.28
C GLY A 82 -3.86 9.09 -10.39
N THR A 83 -3.66 10.25 -11.03
CA THR A 83 -2.62 10.39 -12.08
C THR A 83 -1.21 10.23 -11.52
N VAL A 84 -0.89 10.91 -10.41
CA VAL A 84 0.39 10.77 -9.72
C VAL A 84 0.63 9.31 -9.30
N TRP A 85 -0.38 8.66 -8.76
CA TRP A 85 -0.34 7.25 -8.37
C TRP A 85 -0.08 6.32 -9.56
N THR A 86 -0.79 6.49 -10.70
CA THR A 86 -0.57 5.65 -11.89
C THR A 86 0.84 5.80 -12.47
N ILE A 87 1.38 7.03 -12.49
CA ILE A 87 2.75 7.29 -12.95
C ILE A 87 3.75 6.59 -12.03
N TRP A 88 3.54 6.64 -10.72
CA TRP A 88 4.41 5.98 -9.76
C TRP A 88 4.38 4.45 -9.87
N VAL A 89 3.19 3.86 -9.92
CA VAL A 89 3.02 2.41 -10.04
C VAL A 89 3.66 1.88 -11.32
N SER A 90 3.46 2.57 -12.45
CA SER A 90 4.08 2.18 -13.73
C SER A 90 5.61 2.22 -13.70
N ALA A 91 6.21 3.23 -13.05
CA ALA A 91 7.66 3.29 -12.87
C ALA A 91 8.19 2.12 -12.03
N ASN A 92 7.51 1.76 -10.94
CA ASN A 92 7.91 0.63 -10.10
C ASN A 92 7.75 -0.71 -10.82
N ILE A 93 6.66 -0.91 -11.56
CA ILE A 93 6.45 -2.11 -12.38
C ILE A 93 7.60 -2.29 -13.38
N TRP A 94 8.04 -1.22 -14.03
CA TRP A 94 9.18 -1.28 -14.95
C TRP A 94 10.46 -1.76 -14.27
N VAL A 95 10.76 -1.21 -13.09
CA VAL A 95 11.94 -1.58 -12.29
C VAL A 95 11.86 -3.05 -11.89
N VAL A 96 10.69 -3.53 -11.44
CA VAL A 96 10.48 -4.93 -11.08
C VAL A 96 10.69 -5.86 -12.28
N ILE A 97 10.12 -5.55 -13.45
CA ILE A 97 10.34 -6.36 -14.67
C ILE A 97 11.82 -6.41 -15.06
N THR A 98 12.52 -5.30 -14.91
CA THR A 98 13.96 -5.23 -15.18
C THR A 98 14.76 -6.08 -14.18
N PHE A 99 14.40 -6.00 -12.90
CA PHE A 99 14.99 -6.82 -11.86
C PHE A 99 14.77 -8.32 -12.12
N MET A 100 13.54 -8.73 -12.47
CA MET A 100 13.21 -10.13 -12.74
C MET A 100 14.00 -10.73 -13.91
N LYS A 101 14.32 -9.91 -14.93
CA LYS A 101 15.19 -10.35 -16.03
C LYS A 101 16.66 -10.50 -15.61
N SER A 102 17.09 -9.77 -14.59
CA SER A 102 18.48 -9.76 -14.13
C SER A 102 18.76 -10.79 -13.03
N SER A 103 17.73 -11.25 -12.33
CA SER A 103 17.86 -12.20 -11.22
C SER A 103 18.10 -13.61 -11.74
N VAL A 104 19.28 -14.15 -11.46
CA VAL A 104 19.64 -15.54 -11.75
C VAL A 104 19.61 -16.34 -10.44
N PHE A 105 18.69 -17.31 -10.38
CA PHE A 105 18.63 -18.29 -9.29
C PHE A 105 19.45 -19.51 -9.69
N GLU A 106 20.43 -19.86 -8.87
CA GLU A 106 21.33 -20.99 -9.13
C GLU A 106 21.02 -22.13 -8.16
N TYR A 107 21.32 -23.37 -8.54
CA TYR A 107 21.09 -24.53 -7.69
C TYR A 107 21.99 -24.47 -6.45
N GLN A 108 21.42 -24.75 -5.27
CA GLN A 108 22.17 -24.69 -4.02
C GLN A 108 23.33 -25.70 -4.01
N PRO A 109 24.58 -25.27 -3.73
CA PRO A 109 25.73 -26.17 -3.69
C PRO A 109 25.82 -27.01 -2.40
N SER A 110 24.96 -26.78 -1.40
CA SER A 110 25.03 -27.49 -0.11
C SER A 110 23.66 -27.79 0.50
N SER A 111 23.45 -29.06 0.88
CA SER A 111 22.21 -29.64 1.42
C SER A 111 21.87 -29.23 2.86
N VAL A 112 22.60 -28.26 3.42
CA VAL A 112 22.57 -27.92 4.86
C VAL A 112 21.58 -26.79 5.17
N LEU A 113 21.21 -25.98 4.17
CA LEU A 113 20.22 -24.91 4.31
C LEU A 113 19.07 -25.16 3.33
N PRO A 114 17.88 -25.62 3.76
CA PRO A 114 16.72 -25.70 2.87
C PRO A 114 16.26 -24.27 2.48
N GLY A 115 16.07 -24.00 1.19
CA GLY A 115 15.54 -22.73 0.69
C GLY A 115 16.05 -22.32 -0.70
N CYS A 116 15.60 -21.18 -1.22
CA CYS A 116 16.05 -20.67 -2.52
C CYS A 116 17.30 -19.78 -2.36
N TYR A 117 18.38 -20.06 -3.09
CA TYR A 117 19.60 -19.25 -3.08
C TYR A 117 19.62 -18.24 -4.23
N LEU A 118 19.57 -16.95 -3.92
CA LEU A 118 19.85 -15.88 -4.88
C LEU A 118 21.37 -15.79 -5.07
N ALA A 119 21.87 -16.19 -6.25
CA ALA A 119 23.30 -16.16 -6.54
C ALA A 119 23.80 -14.75 -6.94
N SER A 120 22.91 -13.89 -7.44
CA SER A 120 23.22 -12.50 -7.74
C SER A 120 21.99 -11.62 -7.53
N ASP A 121 22.12 -10.67 -6.60
CA ASP A 121 21.16 -9.61 -6.38
C ASP A 121 21.70 -8.29 -6.95
N SER A 122 20.80 -7.50 -7.54
CA SER A 122 21.10 -6.13 -7.91
C SER A 122 20.59 -5.20 -6.82
N PRO A 123 21.38 -4.20 -6.36
CA PRO A 123 20.96 -3.24 -5.33
C PRO A 123 19.77 -2.35 -5.75
N ILE A 124 19.25 -2.54 -6.95
CA ILE A 124 18.07 -1.91 -7.52
C ILE A 124 16.80 -2.21 -6.71
N ILE A 125 16.66 -3.40 -6.09
CA ILE A 125 15.48 -3.66 -5.23
C ILE A 125 15.46 -2.72 -4.03
N PHE A 126 16.61 -2.49 -3.41
CA PHE A 126 16.70 -1.61 -2.25
C PHE A 126 16.26 -0.19 -2.59
N VAL A 127 16.65 0.30 -3.77
CA VAL A 127 16.21 1.61 -4.28
C VAL A 127 14.70 1.63 -4.54
N CYS A 128 14.13 0.54 -5.07
CA CYS A 128 12.69 0.39 -5.28
C CYS A 128 11.92 0.41 -3.95
N PHE A 129 12.40 -0.31 -2.94
CA PHE A 129 11.76 -0.34 -1.63
C PHE A 129 11.85 1.01 -0.91
N ALA A 130 13.02 1.67 -0.96
CA ALA A 130 13.21 3.00 -0.39
C ALA A 130 12.33 4.04 -1.08
N SER A 131 12.18 3.97 -2.41
CA SER A 131 11.31 4.88 -3.16
C SER A 131 9.84 4.66 -2.79
N LEU A 132 9.39 3.40 -2.72
CA LEU A 132 8.02 3.05 -2.32
C LEU A 132 7.70 3.58 -0.91
N LEU A 133 8.60 3.36 0.05
CA LEU A 133 8.43 3.88 1.41
C LEU A 133 8.37 5.41 1.45
N LEU A 134 9.23 6.08 0.69
CA LEU A 134 9.22 7.55 0.59
C LEU A 134 7.87 8.05 0.07
N LEU A 135 7.34 7.45 -1.00
CA LEU A 135 6.04 7.86 -1.53
C LEU A 135 4.91 7.57 -0.54
N GLU A 136 4.91 6.40 0.10
CA GLU A 136 3.90 6.05 1.10
C GLU A 136 3.90 7.04 2.26
N VAL A 137 5.08 7.38 2.79
CA VAL A 137 5.23 8.38 3.86
C VAL A 137 4.71 9.75 3.40
N LEU A 138 5.04 10.19 2.18
CA LEU A 138 4.55 11.47 1.65
C LEU A 138 3.03 11.50 1.51
N LEU A 139 2.42 10.42 1.01
CA LEU A 139 0.97 10.28 0.91
C LEU A 139 0.31 10.28 2.29
N LEU A 140 0.88 9.57 3.26
CA LEU A 140 0.39 9.54 4.64
C LEU A 140 0.48 10.91 5.30
N ILE A 141 1.60 11.61 5.16
CA ILE A 141 1.78 12.97 5.70
C ILE A 141 0.74 13.91 5.08
N LEU A 142 0.55 13.88 3.76
CA LEU A 142 -0.44 14.70 3.08
C LEU A 142 -1.87 14.39 3.58
N HIS A 143 -2.20 13.11 3.74
CA HIS A 143 -3.50 12.67 4.23
C HIS A 143 -3.74 13.14 5.68
N VAL A 144 -2.77 12.93 6.57
CA VAL A 144 -2.83 13.35 7.98
C VAL A 144 -2.91 14.85 8.09
N TRP A 145 -2.09 15.60 7.35
CA TRP A 145 -2.10 17.06 7.37
C TRP A 145 -3.46 17.61 6.93
N LYS A 146 -4.06 17.04 5.88
CA LYS A 146 -5.40 17.42 5.44
C LYS A 146 -6.46 17.07 6.49
N ALA A 147 -6.37 15.89 7.09
CA ALA A 147 -7.28 15.45 8.14
C ALA A 147 -7.22 16.36 9.38
N LEU A 148 -6.01 16.74 9.81
CA LEU A 148 -5.82 17.68 10.91
C LEU A 148 -6.34 19.06 10.59
N ARG A 149 -6.06 19.60 9.39
CA ARG A 149 -6.57 20.92 8.97
C ARG A 149 -8.10 20.95 9.01
N LEU A 150 -8.75 19.88 8.58
CA LEU A 150 -10.22 19.79 8.59
C LEU A 150 -10.78 19.63 10.00
N ARG A 151 -10.09 18.90 10.90
CA ARG A 151 -10.45 18.89 12.33
C ARG A 151 -10.31 20.28 12.96
N VAL A 152 -9.23 20.99 12.71
CA VAL A 152 -9.02 22.36 13.22
C VAL A 152 -10.09 23.32 12.69
N GLN A 153 -10.44 23.23 11.40
CA GLN A 153 -11.52 24.05 10.83
C GLN A 153 -12.89 23.72 11.44
N SER A 154 -13.18 22.44 11.68
CA SER A 154 -14.40 22.01 12.36
C SER A 154 -14.46 22.53 13.81
N LEU A 155 -13.34 22.49 14.54
CA LEU A 155 -13.24 23.05 15.89
C LEU A 155 -13.37 24.58 15.89
N ALA A 156 -12.71 25.28 14.97
CA ALA A 156 -12.84 26.74 14.85
C ALA A 156 -14.27 27.17 14.49
N GLY A 157 -14.97 26.39 13.65
CA GLY A 157 -16.40 26.60 13.35
C GLY A 157 -17.29 26.33 14.56
N SER A 158 -17.01 25.29 15.34
CA SER A 158 -17.74 24.95 16.56
C SER A 158 -17.54 25.98 17.67
N VAL A 159 -16.31 26.48 17.87
CA VAL A 159 -15.98 27.58 18.79
C VAL A 159 -16.64 28.89 18.36
N LYS A 160 -16.67 29.18 17.05
CA LYS A 160 -17.35 30.38 16.53
C LYS A 160 -18.86 30.31 16.72
N SER A 161 -19.47 29.13 16.53
CA SER A 161 -20.90 28.92 16.73
C SER A 161 -21.30 28.97 18.22
N SER A 162 -20.47 28.44 19.11
CA SER A 162 -20.71 28.52 20.56
C SER A 162 -20.51 29.94 21.11
N ASN A 163 -19.51 30.69 20.63
CA ASN A 163 -19.37 32.12 20.95
C ASN A 163 -20.53 32.97 20.43
N PHE A 164 -21.09 32.64 19.26
CA PHE A 164 -22.28 33.32 18.72
C PHE A 164 -23.54 33.05 19.56
N LEU A 165 -23.75 31.79 19.98
CA LEU A 165 -24.84 31.39 20.88
C LEU A 165 -24.70 31.93 22.31
N TYR A 166 -23.47 32.19 22.76
CA TYR A 166 -23.21 32.84 24.04
C TYR A 166 -23.53 34.35 23.96
N SER A 167 -23.08 35.04 22.90
CA SER A 167 -23.34 36.47 22.69
C SER A 167 -24.83 36.80 22.55
N SER A 168 -25.62 35.93 21.92
CA SER A 168 -27.07 36.15 21.74
C SER A 168 -27.89 35.92 23.03
N ARG A 169 -27.33 35.20 24.01
CA ARG A 169 -27.99 34.96 25.32
C ARG A 169 -27.69 36.03 26.38
N VAL A 170 -26.74 36.93 26.11
CA VAL A 170 -26.33 38.03 27.02
C VAL A 170 -27.07 39.34 26.69
N GLN A 171 -27.82 39.38 25.58
CA GLN A 171 -28.60 40.54 25.15
C GLN A 171 -30.11 40.45 25.49
N GLU A 172 -30.54 39.40 26.19
CA GLU A 172 -31.84 39.32 26.90
C GLU A 172 -31.62 39.53 28.40
#